data_AF-C0D1S5-F1
#
_entry.id   AF-C0D1S5-F1
#
_cell.length_a   1.000
_cell.length_b   1.000
_cell.length_c   1.000
_cell.angle_alpha   90.00
_cell.angle_beta   90.00
_cell.angle_gamma   90.00
#
_symmetry.space_group_name_H-M   'P 1'
#
loop_
_entity.id
_entity.type
_entity.pdbx_description
1 polymer ?
#
loop_
_entity_poly.entity_id
_entity_poly.type
_entity_poly.pdbx_seq_one_letter_code
_entity_poly.pdbx_strand_id
1 'polypeptide(L)'
;MVILGMGYLMEYIYPCYKHMLGEAAGRCMAAVTADGADLARKREKFEFPVILDDNAGALEQMEPEIILFAPPPAVAPGLMEQVLAPYYRKVRERGGKLPVLYAFPPKPEGRAYLEMLGSDILVANILPNMVSRIAGEPLAGEGLTYLTFPDEGPWPKEERDYLLEFFSPLGGCIEVKPAHVMQMLAGTVTVHNISEIILTVSDALERSGSPVDFHRIAGAMRAYHQKKWSYSPAGSAPCREDEVEEPLFLALRKVTYHWFRGIYRFYQDAGMDEDTASRILVSLLDLHLHLHQKEDRSVIEASGIQHATKGGVLEKGCLVFARQVERELARTFEQWPDVNLSDEWCSWLEQQAYSITAQVADHSKHLTGAGEGRFAVEHHAVMFGLLARAVLEVCGESGREIVKAGTRHYAHGRGHRMRLRCQRDGNPTDMIHYMAYGEWTPEPGTMEIRTRQKSPVNRTLVVKCPWMTAWKKYGLSDYARHYCDYADFALVEGFDGGLALDMDSWMARGDSGCGFTWNGADLNGESEAEIARVKTLNRKDGVLDWEYHTAHMYYAFCQVFEKLLDPETRGEVVSGVRAEFEERFGSGALAVIDRFASVDFFRLERP
;
A
#
# COMPACT_ATOMS: atom_id res chain seq x y z
N MET A 1 1.41 25.41 -25.11
CA MET A 1 1.49 24.32 -24.12
C MET A 1 2.50 23.29 -24.58
N VAL A 2 3.23 22.64 -23.68
CA VAL A 2 4.08 21.49 -24.02
C VAL A 2 3.72 20.31 -23.12
N ILE A 3 3.53 19.14 -23.73
CA ILE A 3 3.32 17.87 -23.02
C ILE A 3 4.66 17.15 -22.90
N LEU A 4 5.07 16.85 -21.67
CA LEU A 4 6.23 16.01 -21.37
C LEU A 4 5.74 14.66 -20.88
N GLY A 5 5.78 13.63 -21.73
CA GLY A 5 5.22 12.31 -21.44
C GLY A 5 3.86 12.05 -22.10
N MET A 6 3.84 12.02 -23.44
CA MET A 6 2.65 11.69 -24.23
C MET A 6 2.37 10.18 -24.20
N GLY A 7 1.73 9.74 -23.12
CA GLY A 7 1.17 8.40 -22.92
C GLY A 7 -0.36 8.40 -22.91
N TYR A 8 -0.95 7.27 -22.51
CA TYR A 8 -2.41 7.07 -22.50
C TYR A 8 -3.18 8.20 -21.83
N LEU A 9 -2.75 8.65 -20.64
CA LEU A 9 -3.42 9.71 -19.90
C LEU A 9 -3.48 11.03 -20.70
N MET A 10 -2.39 11.39 -21.36
CA MET A 10 -2.32 12.63 -22.15
C MET A 10 -3.12 12.52 -23.44
N GLU A 11 -3.31 11.31 -24.00
CA GLU A 11 -4.26 11.07 -25.08
C GLU A 11 -5.71 11.12 -24.61
N TYR A 12 -5.97 10.62 -23.41
CA TYR A 12 -7.30 10.54 -22.84
C TYR A 12 -7.89 11.92 -22.54
N ILE A 13 -7.09 12.84 -22.01
CA ILE A 13 -7.52 14.23 -21.75
C ILE A 13 -7.49 15.13 -23.01
N TYR A 14 -7.34 14.56 -24.21
CA TYR A 14 -7.39 15.32 -25.46
C TYR A 14 -8.63 16.23 -25.63
N PRO A 15 -9.85 15.84 -25.18
CA PRO A 15 -11.01 16.74 -25.17
C PRO A 15 -10.78 18.05 -24.41
N CYS A 16 -9.97 18.03 -23.34
CA CYS A 16 -9.59 19.24 -22.58
C CYS A 16 -8.76 20.20 -23.43
N TYR A 17 -7.76 19.69 -24.17
CA TYR A 17 -6.95 20.53 -25.05
C TYR A 17 -7.81 21.15 -26.16
N LYS A 18 -8.70 20.34 -26.76
CA LYS A 18 -9.61 20.79 -27.82
C LYS A 18 -10.59 21.85 -27.32
N HIS A 19 -11.15 21.67 -26.12
CA HIS A 19 -12.02 22.66 -25.50
C HIS A 19 -11.34 24.00 -25.35
N MET A 20 -10.09 24.00 -24.86
CA MET A 20 -9.37 25.24 -24.56
C MET A 20 -8.73 25.92 -25.77
N LEU A 21 -8.25 25.15 -26.74
CA LEU A 21 -7.46 25.68 -27.86
C LEU A 21 -8.15 25.59 -29.22
N GLY A 22 -9.20 24.77 -29.35
CA GLY A 22 -9.87 24.50 -30.62
C GLY A 22 -8.88 24.15 -31.73
N GLU A 23 -9.00 24.81 -32.88
CA GLU A 23 -8.11 24.64 -34.04
C GLU A 23 -6.69 25.22 -33.80
N ALA A 24 -6.48 26.01 -32.75
CA ALA A 24 -5.16 26.55 -32.43
C ALA A 24 -4.21 25.51 -31.84
N ALA A 25 -4.71 24.34 -31.41
CA ALA A 25 -3.90 23.27 -30.83
C ALA A 25 -2.69 22.91 -31.71
N GLY A 26 -2.88 22.77 -33.03
CA GLY A 26 -1.81 22.39 -33.95
C GLY A 26 -0.63 23.38 -34.05
N ARG A 27 -0.84 24.65 -33.70
CA ARG A 27 0.20 25.70 -33.71
C ARG A 27 0.71 26.10 -32.32
N CYS A 28 -0.06 25.82 -31.27
CA CYS A 28 0.21 26.27 -29.91
C CYS A 28 0.60 25.12 -28.96
N MET A 29 0.69 23.88 -29.46
CA MET A 29 1.08 22.72 -28.68
C MET A 29 2.22 21.94 -29.31
N ALA A 30 3.00 21.29 -28.46
CA ALA A 30 3.86 20.18 -28.85
C ALA A 30 3.80 19.12 -27.76
N ALA A 31 4.08 17.87 -28.12
CA ALA A 31 4.12 16.77 -27.18
C ALA A 31 5.38 15.95 -27.36
N VAL A 32 5.92 15.43 -26.26
CA VAL A 32 7.11 14.58 -26.26
C VAL A 32 6.74 13.20 -25.76
N THR A 33 7.13 12.17 -26.49
CA THR A 33 6.93 10.77 -26.12
C THR A 33 8.28 10.05 -26.07
N ALA A 34 8.41 9.08 -25.17
CA ALA A 34 9.54 8.15 -25.15
C ALA A 34 9.24 6.84 -25.90
N ASP A 35 8.00 6.67 -26.36
CA ASP A 35 7.58 5.48 -27.09
C ASP A 35 7.80 5.67 -28.59
N GLY A 36 8.99 5.26 -29.05
CA GLY A 36 9.35 5.29 -30.46
C GLY A 36 8.52 4.35 -31.33
N ALA A 37 7.98 3.26 -30.76
CA ALA A 37 7.20 2.28 -31.52
C ALA A 37 5.81 2.83 -31.89
N ASP A 38 5.21 3.62 -31.00
CA ASP A 38 3.87 4.19 -31.18
C ASP A 38 3.88 5.63 -31.76
N LEU A 39 5.07 6.16 -32.08
CA LEU A 39 5.25 7.54 -32.55
C LEU A 39 4.45 7.83 -33.83
N ALA A 40 4.44 6.90 -34.80
CA ALA A 40 3.76 7.10 -36.08
C ALA A 40 2.24 7.28 -35.89
N ARG A 41 1.61 6.42 -35.07
CA ARG A 41 0.19 6.52 -34.75
C ARG A 41 -0.13 7.84 -34.05
N LYS A 42 0.70 8.25 -33.08
CA LYS A 42 0.49 9.52 -32.37
C LYS A 42 0.58 10.73 -33.31
N ARG A 43 1.54 10.74 -34.25
CA ARG A 43 1.67 11.82 -35.26
C ARG A 43 0.51 11.88 -36.24
N GLU A 44 -0.12 10.75 -36.55
CA GLU A 44 -1.31 10.71 -37.39
C GLU A 44 -2.57 11.15 -36.63
N LYS A 45 -2.67 10.78 -35.34
CA LYS A 45 -3.84 11.02 -34.51
C LYS A 45 -3.98 12.48 -34.05
N PHE A 46 -2.87 13.17 -33.77
CA PHE A 46 -2.90 14.51 -33.17
C PHE A 46 -2.45 15.58 -34.15
N GLU A 47 -3.13 16.73 -34.14
CA GLU A 47 -2.86 17.88 -35.02
C GLU A 47 -1.59 18.66 -34.64
N PHE A 48 -1.01 18.38 -33.48
CA PHE A 48 0.20 19.03 -32.97
C PHE A 48 1.42 18.12 -33.09
N PRO A 49 2.64 18.68 -33.21
CA PRO A 49 3.86 17.91 -33.33
C PRO A 49 4.07 16.98 -32.12
N VAL A 50 4.29 15.69 -32.41
CA VAL A 50 4.74 14.68 -31.44
C VAL A 50 6.21 14.35 -31.70
N ILE A 51 7.05 14.68 -30.74
CA ILE A 51 8.51 14.62 -30.77
C ILE A 51 8.97 13.39 -29.98
N LEU A 52 10.00 12.71 -30.47
CA LEU A 52 10.59 11.56 -29.80
C LEU A 52 11.76 12.01 -28.93
N ASP A 53 11.71 11.70 -27.63
CA ASP A 53 12.83 11.81 -26.68
C ASP A 53 13.56 13.18 -26.58
N ASP A 54 12.93 14.28 -26.99
CA ASP A 54 13.52 15.62 -26.92
C ASP A 54 12.68 16.59 -26.08
N ASN A 55 12.69 16.35 -24.76
CA ASN A 55 11.97 17.18 -23.81
C ASN A 55 12.51 18.62 -23.75
N ALA A 56 13.84 18.77 -23.73
CA ALA A 56 14.47 20.09 -23.62
C ALA A 56 14.28 20.92 -24.89
N GLY A 57 14.50 20.33 -26.07
CA GLY A 57 14.30 21.02 -27.35
C GLY A 57 12.85 21.44 -27.55
N ALA A 58 11.87 20.62 -27.14
CA ALA A 58 10.46 21.00 -27.20
C ALA A 58 10.15 22.24 -26.33
N LEU A 59 10.68 22.31 -25.11
CA LEU A 59 10.51 23.47 -24.23
C LEU A 59 11.20 24.73 -24.80
N GLU A 60 12.42 24.57 -25.32
CA GLU A 60 13.19 25.70 -25.88
C GLU A 60 12.57 26.27 -27.16
N GLN A 61 12.01 25.42 -28.02
CA GLN A 61 11.40 25.86 -29.27
C GLN A 61 10.02 26.48 -29.07
N MET A 62 9.22 25.90 -28.16
CA MET A 62 7.82 26.31 -27.98
C MET A 62 7.62 27.41 -26.96
N GLU A 63 8.57 27.60 -26.03
CA GLU A 63 8.49 28.56 -24.92
C GLU A 63 7.10 28.57 -24.23
N PRO A 64 6.62 27.42 -23.71
CA PRO A 64 5.23 27.28 -23.29
C PRO A 64 4.87 28.18 -22.11
N GLU A 65 3.60 28.60 -22.07
CA GLU A 65 2.97 29.16 -20.87
C GLU A 65 2.48 28.09 -19.88
N ILE A 66 2.21 26.88 -20.37
CA ILE A 66 1.75 25.73 -19.56
C ILE A 66 2.53 24.50 -19.97
N ILE A 67 3.08 23.81 -18.97
CA ILE A 67 3.73 22.50 -19.11
C ILE A 67 2.80 21.44 -18.52
N LEU A 68 2.41 20.47 -19.33
CA LEU A 68 1.69 19.26 -18.92
C LEU A 68 2.73 18.17 -18.67
N PHE A 69 3.03 17.89 -17.40
CA PHE A 69 4.09 16.98 -16.98
C PHE A 69 3.50 15.63 -16.56
N ALA A 70 3.58 14.65 -17.45
CA ALA A 70 2.98 13.33 -17.27
C ALA A 70 3.94 12.14 -17.51
N PRO A 71 5.20 12.17 -17.04
CA PRO A 71 6.03 10.97 -17.09
C PRO A 71 5.55 9.91 -16.06
N PRO A 72 6.01 8.66 -16.17
CA PRO A 72 5.81 7.67 -15.10
C PRO A 72 6.39 8.18 -13.76
N PRO A 73 5.78 7.86 -12.60
CA PRO A 73 6.24 8.37 -11.29
C PRO A 73 7.72 8.10 -10.98
N ALA A 74 8.26 6.96 -11.40
CA ALA A 74 9.68 6.62 -11.21
C ALA A 74 10.64 7.46 -12.05
N VAL A 75 10.15 8.04 -13.17
CA VAL A 75 10.93 8.86 -14.11
C VAL A 75 10.82 10.35 -13.76
N ALA A 76 9.72 10.75 -13.10
CA ALA A 76 9.42 12.15 -12.79
C ALA A 76 10.57 12.91 -12.09
N PRO A 77 11.23 12.38 -11.02
CA PRO A 77 12.31 13.11 -10.35
C PRO A 77 13.50 13.43 -11.26
N GLY A 78 13.89 12.47 -12.12
CA GLY A 78 15.00 12.66 -13.06
C GLY A 78 14.70 13.73 -14.09
N LEU A 79 13.47 13.76 -14.65
CA LEU A 79 13.08 14.82 -15.59
C LEU A 79 12.91 16.18 -14.92
N MET A 80 12.51 16.24 -13.65
CA MET A 80 12.50 17.51 -12.92
C MET A 80 13.91 18.09 -12.82
N GLU A 81 14.90 17.28 -12.44
CA GLU A 81 16.29 17.72 -12.27
C GLU A 81 16.96 18.06 -13.61
N GLN A 82 16.78 17.22 -14.62
CA GLN A 82 17.54 17.30 -15.87
C GLN A 82 16.88 18.18 -16.94
N VAL A 83 15.56 18.39 -16.87
CA VAL A 83 14.81 19.13 -17.89
C VAL A 83 14.12 20.36 -17.31
N LEU A 84 13.26 20.18 -16.30
CA LEU A 84 12.48 21.31 -15.78
C LEU A 84 13.37 22.32 -15.07
N ALA A 85 14.24 21.91 -14.15
CA ALA A 85 15.07 22.83 -13.38
C ALA A 85 16.00 23.70 -14.26
N PRO A 86 16.72 23.17 -15.27
CA PRO A 86 17.48 23.99 -16.21
C PRO A 86 16.60 24.95 -17.01
N TYR A 87 15.44 24.49 -17.49
CA TYR A 87 14.54 25.32 -18.28
C TYR A 87 13.97 26.49 -17.47
N TYR A 88 13.41 26.24 -16.27
CA TYR A 88 12.90 27.29 -15.40
C TYR A 88 14.00 28.29 -15.01
N ARG A 89 15.23 27.83 -14.75
CA ARG A 89 16.39 28.72 -14.49
C ARG A 89 16.66 29.64 -15.69
N LYS A 90 16.71 29.10 -16.91
CA LYS A 90 16.92 29.86 -18.14
C LYS A 90 15.82 30.90 -18.38
N VAL A 91 14.55 30.53 -18.13
CA VAL A 91 13.41 31.44 -18.23
C VAL A 91 13.52 32.59 -17.22
N ARG A 92 13.95 32.32 -15.98
CA ARG A 92 14.20 33.36 -14.97
C ARG A 92 15.34 34.28 -15.38
N GLU A 93 16.47 33.73 -15.82
CA GLU A 93 17.66 34.51 -16.19
C GLU A 93 17.37 35.52 -17.31
N ARG A 94 16.47 35.18 -18.24
CA ARG A 94 16.02 36.09 -19.31
C ARG A 94 14.84 36.99 -18.93
N GLY A 95 14.31 36.89 -17.71
CA GLY A 95 13.16 37.67 -17.24
C GLY A 95 11.82 37.32 -17.92
N GLY A 96 11.67 36.08 -18.39
CA GLY A 96 10.44 35.61 -19.02
C GLY A 96 9.34 35.23 -18.02
N LYS A 97 8.10 35.10 -18.50
CA LYS A 97 6.99 34.54 -17.71
C LYS A 97 7.25 33.04 -17.47
N LEU A 98 7.24 32.62 -16.21
CA LEU A 98 7.44 31.21 -15.86
C LEU A 98 6.18 30.40 -16.21
N PRO A 99 6.31 29.21 -16.84
CA PRO A 99 5.15 28.40 -17.13
C PRO A 99 4.49 27.84 -15.88
N VAL A 100 3.17 27.67 -15.97
CA VAL A 100 2.39 26.89 -15.01
C VAL A 100 2.65 25.40 -15.24
N LEU A 101 2.88 24.66 -14.16
CA LEU A 101 3.17 23.23 -14.19
C LEU A 101 1.95 22.41 -13.76
N TYR A 102 1.37 21.68 -14.69
CA TYR A 102 0.31 20.69 -14.45
C TYR A 102 0.97 19.31 -14.34
N ALA A 103 1.15 18.83 -13.10
CA ALA A 103 1.84 17.59 -12.81
C ALA A 103 0.85 16.43 -12.61
N PHE A 104 0.90 15.42 -13.46
CA PHE A 104 0.01 14.25 -13.38
C PHE A 104 0.51 13.10 -12.50
N PRO A 105 1.83 12.96 -12.21
CA PRO A 105 2.27 12.01 -11.20
C PRO A 105 1.75 12.41 -9.81
N PRO A 106 1.18 11.47 -9.01
CA PRO A 106 0.79 11.74 -7.63
C PRO A 106 2.01 11.97 -6.73
N LYS A 107 3.16 11.39 -7.10
CA LYS A 107 4.46 11.73 -6.55
C LYS A 107 5.45 12.04 -7.67
N PRO A 108 6.34 13.03 -7.49
CA PRO A 108 6.49 13.86 -6.29
C PRO A 108 5.33 14.83 -6.07
N GLU A 109 5.16 15.28 -4.83
CA GLU A 109 4.10 16.23 -4.44
C GLU A 109 4.53 17.68 -4.75
N GLY A 110 3.56 18.59 -4.84
CA GLY A 110 3.74 19.99 -5.20
C GLY A 110 4.92 20.69 -4.50
N ARG A 111 5.10 20.44 -3.21
CA ARG A 111 6.22 20.98 -2.42
C ARG A 111 7.59 20.63 -2.99
N ALA A 112 7.79 19.39 -3.45
CA ALA A 112 9.06 18.96 -4.00
C ALA A 112 9.37 19.67 -5.34
N TYR A 113 8.34 20.02 -6.12
CA TYR A 113 8.52 20.89 -7.29
C TYR A 113 8.92 22.31 -6.88
N LEU A 114 8.29 22.89 -5.86
CA LEU A 114 8.66 24.23 -5.37
C LEU A 114 10.10 24.27 -4.83
N GLU A 115 10.51 23.24 -4.08
CA GLU A 115 11.87 23.12 -3.54
C GLU A 115 12.92 23.01 -4.65
N MET A 116 12.63 22.27 -5.72
CA MET A 116 13.58 22.03 -6.80
C MET A 116 13.58 23.12 -7.87
N LEU A 117 12.39 23.58 -8.26
CA LEU A 117 12.21 24.50 -9.37
C LEU A 117 12.24 25.94 -8.89
N GLY A 118 11.81 26.25 -7.67
CA GLY A 118 11.71 27.59 -7.08
C GLY A 118 10.29 27.90 -6.59
N SER A 119 10.15 28.68 -5.51
CA SER A 119 8.86 28.98 -4.86
C SER A 119 7.99 30.01 -5.61
N ASP A 120 8.48 30.54 -6.73
CA ASP A 120 7.86 31.55 -7.59
C ASP A 120 7.07 30.92 -8.76
N ILE A 121 7.06 29.59 -8.90
CA ILE A 121 6.29 28.90 -9.92
C ILE A 121 4.88 28.57 -9.44
N LEU A 122 3.98 28.30 -10.41
CA LEU A 122 2.69 27.69 -10.16
C LEU A 122 2.76 26.21 -10.50
N VAL A 123 2.39 25.35 -9.55
CA VAL A 123 2.33 23.90 -9.75
C VAL A 123 1.08 23.32 -9.08
N ALA A 124 0.40 22.43 -9.80
CA ALA A 124 -0.71 21.64 -9.28
C ALA A 124 -0.50 20.16 -9.65
N ASN A 125 -0.63 19.27 -8.67
CA ASN A 125 -0.76 17.84 -8.93
C ASN A 125 -2.22 17.56 -9.35
N ILE A 126 -2.41 16.76 -10.40
CA ILE A 126 -3.72 16.55 -11.03
C ILE A 126 -3.96 15.06 -11.23
N LEU A 127 -5.11 14.60 -10.77
CA LEU A 127 -5.63 13.25 -11.02
C LEU A 127 -6.94 13.38 -11.81
N PRO A 128 -6.92 13.23 -13.14
CA PRO A 128 -8.10 13.38 -13.98
C PRO A 128 -9.18 12.35 -13.68
N ASN A 129 -10.44 12.71 -13.92
CA ASN A 129 -11.52 11.73 -13.98
C ASN A 129 -11.29 10.76 -15.14
N MET A 130 -11.09 9.47 -14.82
CA MET A 130 -10.75 8.43 -15.79
C MET A 130 -11.97 7.72 -16.39
N VAL A 131 -13.18 8.26 -16.22
CA VAL A 131 -14.37 7.84 -16.95
C VAL A 131 -14.86 9.02 -17.79
N SER A 132 -14.89 8.87 -19.12
CA SER A 132 -15.40 9.88 -20.06
C SER A 132 -16.60 9.38 -20.85
N ARG A 133 -16.84 8.07 -20.85
CA ARG A 133 -17.94 7.41 -21.56
C ARG A 133 -18.49 6.25 -20.75
N ILE A 134 -19.78 6.00 -20.86
CA ILE A 134 -20.48 4.84 -20.30
C ILE A 134 -21.39 4.28 -21.39
N ALA A 135 -21.27 3.00 -21.72
CA ALA A 135 -22.05 2.33 -22.77
C ALA A 135 -21.94 3.05 -24.14
N GLY A 136 -20.74 3.56 -24.45
CA GLY A 136 -20.45 4.33 -25.66
C GLY A 136 -20.86 5.81 -25.63
N GLU A 137 -21.75 6.22 -24.73
CA GLU A 137 -22.24 7.59 -24.61
C GLU A 137 -21.27 8.47 -23.81
N PRO A 138 -21.03 9.74 -24.21
CA PRO A 138 -20.25 10.69 -23.41
C PRO A 138 -20.89 10.93 -22.04
N LEU A 139 -20.05 11.04 -21.00
CA LEU A 139 -20.52 11.43 -19.68
C LEU A 139 -21.02 12.88 -19.65
N ALA A 140 -22.10 13.10 -18.90
CA ALA A 140 -22.75 14.40 -18.78
C ALA A 140 -22.55 14.98 -17.37
N GLY A 141 -21.40 15.65 -17.16
CA GLY A 141 -21.13 16.38 -15.92
C GLY A 141 -20.90 15.52 -14.67
N GLU A 142 -20.74 14.21 -14.83
CA GLU A 142 -20.42 13.27 -13.75
C GLU A 142 -18.91 13.15 -13.53
N GLY A 143 -18.55 12.68 -12.33
CA GLY A 143 -17.16 12.45 -11.94
C GLY A 143 -16.42 13.74 -11.57
N LEU A 144 -15.23 13.54 -11.01
CA LEU A 144 -14.39 14.61 -10.48
C LEU A 144 -12.94 14.43 -10.94
N THR A 145 -12.34 15.50 -11.43
CA THR A 145 -10.89 15.66 -11.49
C THR A 145 -10.40 16.23 -10.17
N TYR A 146 -9.40 15.58 -9.58
CA TYR A 146 -8.84 16.00 -8.30
C TYR A 146 -7.62 16.90 -8.52
N LEU A 147 -7.67 18.07 -7.92
CA LEU A 147 -6.64 19.10 -8.01
C LEU A 147 -5.96 19.25 -6.65
N THR A 148 -4.64 19.16 -6.61
CA THR A 148 -3.86 19.35 -5.39
C THR A 148 -2.87 20.47 -5.58
N PHE A 149 -3.10 21.55 -4.86
CA PHE A 149 -2.18 22.68 -4.78
C PHE A 149 -1.26 22.50 -3.57
N PRO A 150 0.01 22.92 -3.65
CA PRO A 150 0.86 23.01 -2.48
C PRO A 150 0.26 23.93 -1.42
N ASP A 151 0.45 23.62 -0.13
CA ASP A 151 -0.03 24.47 0.99
C ASP A 151 0.59 25.88 0.96
N GLU A 152 1.79 25.99 0.40
CA GLU A 152 2.54 27.23 0.23
C GLU A 152 2.60 27.58 -1.26
N GLY A 153 2.19 28.79 -1.66
CA GLY A 153 2.36 29.24 -3.04
C GLY A 153 1.29 30.24 -3.48
N PRO A 154 1.64 31.21 -4.35
CA PRO A 154 0.69 32.20 -4.81
C PRO A 154 -0.16 31.64 -5.96
N TRP A 155 -1.36 31.10 -5.71
CA TRP A 155 -2.27 30.75 -6.81
C TRP A 155 -3.29 31.87 -7.05
N PRO A 156 -3.17 32.66 -8.13
CA PRO A 156 -4.18 33.64 -8.49
C PRO A 156 -5.50 32.96 -8.81
N LYS A 157 -6.60 33.66 -8.53
CA LYS A 157 -7.94 33.17 -8.87
C LYS A 157 -8.07 32.85 -10.37
N GLU A 158 -7.50 33.70 -11.23
CA GLU A 158 -7.54 33.53 -12.69
C GLU A 158 -6.90 32.22 -13.16
N GLU A 159 -5.77 31.82 -12.57
CA GLU A 159 -5.08 30.56 -12.90
C GLU A 159 -5.85 29.35 -12.37
N ARG A 160 -6.50 29.48 -11.21
CA ARG A 160 -7.42 28.44 -10.69
C ARG A 160 -8.64 28.28 -11.58
N ASP A 161 -9.29 29.38 -11.95
CA ASP A 161 -10.48 29.37 -12.81
C ASP A 161 -10.15 28.78 -14.20
N TYR A 162 -8.97 29.11 -14.75
CA TYR A 162 -8.49 28.51 -16.01
C TYR A 162 -8.29 26.99 -15.89
N LEU A 163 -7.70 26.51 -14.80
CA LEU A 163 -7.50 25.08 -14.57
C LEU A 163 -8.83 24.33 -14.41
N LEU A 164 -9.82 24.93 -13.74
CA LEU A 164 -11.17 24.37 -13.62
C LEU A 164 -11.85 24.28 -14.99
N GLU A 165 -11.77 25.33 -15.81
CA GLU A 165 -12.35 25.36 -17.15
C GLU A 165 -11.68 24.32 -18.07
N PHE A 166 -10.36 24.16 -17.97
CA PHE A 166 -9.59 23.19 -18.75
C PHE A 166 -10.10 21.76 -18.57
N PHE A 167 -10.46 21.37 -17.34
CA PHE A 167 -10.95 20.01 -17.03
C PHE A 167 -12.47 19.85 -17.10
N SER A 168 -13.22 20.92 -17.39
CA SER A 168 -14.69 20.86 -17.51
C SER A 168 -15.22 19.79 -18.49
N PRO A 169 -14.52 19.39 -19.58
CA PRO A 169 -14.99 18.30 -20.43
C PRO A 169 -14.97 16.92 -19.77
N LEU A 170 -14.29 16.76 -18.63
CA LEU A 170 -14.20 15.50 -17.87
C LEU A 170 -15.07 15.50 -16.60
N GLY A 171 -16.01 16.45 -16.48
CA GLY A 171 -16.89 16.58 -15.33
C GLY A 171 -16.45 17.68 -14.38
N GLY A 172 -16.77 17.51 -13.09
CA GLY A 172 -16.43 18.49 -12.07
C GLY A 172 -14.95 18.47 -11.69
N CYS A 173 -14.52 19.49 -10.96
CA CYS A 173 -13.21 19.52 -10.32
C CYS A 173 -13.38 19.69 -8.81
N ILE A 174 -12.44 19.14 -8.04
CA ILE A 174 -12.40 19.31 -6.60
C ILE A 174 -10.96 19.47 -6.11
N GLU A 175 -10.77 20.39 -5.17
CA GLU A 175 -9.49 20.57 -4.51
C GLU A 175 -9.32 19.54 -3.39
N VAL A 176 -8.16 18.90 -3.35
CA VAL A 176 -7.77 17.96 -2.30
C VAL A 176 -6.44 18.41 -1.73
N LYS A 177 -6.40 18.65 -0.42
CA LYS A 177 -5.18 19.05 0.29
C LYS A 177 -4.08 17.99 0.13
N PRO A 178 -2.80 18.38 0.03
CA PRO A 178 -1.69 17.43 -0.10
C PRO A 178 -1.71 16.31 0.95
N ALA A 179 -1.98 16.66 2.21
CA ALA A 179 -2.05 15.71 3.33
C ALA A 179 -3.16 14.64 3.22
N HIS A 180 -4.08 14.77 2.26
CA HIS A 180 -5.24 13.90 2.10
C HIS A 180 -5.26 13.13 0.76
N VAL A 181 -4.31 13.37 -0.14
CA VAL A 181 -4.29 12.73 -1.48
C VAL A 181 -4.24 11.20 -1.37
N MET A 182 -3.38 10.67 -0.51
CA MET A 182 -3.22 9.21 -0.37
C MET A 182 -4.46 8.56 0.27
N GLN A 183 -5.09 9.26 1.21
CA GLN A 183 -6.33 8.82 1.85
C GLN A 183 -7.48 8.83 0.85
N MET A 184 -7.60 9.91 0.07
CA MET A 184 -8.58 10.00 -1.00
C MET A 184 -8.39 8.89 -2.03
N LEU A 185 -7.15 8.63 -2.50
CA LEU A 185 -6.86 7.54 -3.43
C LEU A 185 -7.25 6.17 -2.86
N ALA A 186 -7.11 5.97 -1.56
CA ALA A 186 -7.52 4.72 -0.94
C ALA A 186 -9.05 4.57 -0.90
N GLY A 187 -9.77 5.64 -0.58
CA GLY A 187 -11.24 5.58 -0.57
C GLY A 187 -11.82 5.47 -1.97
N THR A 188 -11.18 6.04 -3.01
CA THR A 188 -11.63 5.85 -4.39
C THR A 188 -11.55 4.39 -4.82
N VAL A 189 -10.51 3.68 -4.40
CA VAL A 189 -10.37 2.23 -4.61
C VAL A 189 -11.45 1.45 -3.87
N THR A 190 -11.74 1.79 -2.62
CA THR A 190 -12.82 1.12 -1.88
C THR A 190 -14.20 1.40 -2.49
N VAL A 191 -14.44 2.61 -3.02
CA VAL A 191 -15.67 2.89 -3.78
C VAL A 191 -15.75 1.97 -5.00
N HIS A 192 -14.64 1.74 -5.72
CA HIS A 192 -14.62 0.83 -6.87
C HIS A 192 -15.08 -0.59 -6.50
N ASN A 193 -14.85 -1.08 -5.27
CA ASN A 193 -15.34 -2.40 -4.85
C ASN A 193 -16.87 -2.50 -4.75
N ILE A 194 -17.62 -1.41 -4.95
CA ILE A 194 -19.08 -1.48 -5.19
C ILE A 194 -19.42 -2.37 -6.38
N SER A 195 -18.51 -2.46 -7.36
CA SER A 195 -18.61 -3.35 -8.52
C SER A 195 -18.74 -4.81 -8.06
N GLU A 196 -17.85 -5.22 -7.16
CA GLU A 196 -17.83 -6.58 -6.59
C GLU A 196 -19.08 -6.83 -5.75
N ILE A 197 -19.57 -5.83 -5.00
CA ILE A 197 -20.82 -5.93 -4.23
C ILE A 197 -22.00 -6.23 -5.15
N ILE A 198 -22.15 -5.47 -6.24
CA ILE A 198 -23.28 -5.61 -7.18
C ILE A 198 -23.27 -7.01 -7.80
N LEU A 199 -22.13 -7.45 -8.30
CA LEU A 199 -21.99 -8.77 -8.93
C LEU A 199 -22.17 -9.90 -7.91
N THR A 200 -21.60 -9.78 -6.71
CA THR A 200 -21.78 -10.77 -5.63
C THR A 200 -23.25 -10.91 -5.25
N VAL A 201 -23.98 -9.80 -5.12
CA VAL A 201 -25.42 -9.82 -4.78
C VAL A 201 -26.22 -10.44 -5.93
N SER A 202 -25.96 -10.05 -7.18
CA SER A 202 -26.60 -10.63 -8.36
C SER A 202 -26.42 -12.15 -8.42
N ASP A 203 -25.18 -12.62 -8.30
CA ASP A 203 -24.84 -14.04 -8.37
C ASP A 203 -25.42 -14.83 -7.17
N ALA A 204 -25.50 -14.21 -5.98
CA ALA A 204 -26.12 -14.81 -4.80
C ALA A 204 -27.65 -14.97 -4.95
N LEU A 205 -28.32 -13.97 -5.53
CA LEU A 205 -29.75 -14.01 -5.84
C LEU A 205 -30.07 -15.05 -6.92
N GLU A 206 -29.19 -15.22 -7.90
CA GLU A 206 -29.31 -16.32 -8.86
C GLU A 206 -29.22 -17.69 -8.17
N ARG A 207 -28.24 -17.88 -7.26
CA ARG A 207 -28.09 -19.12 -6.48
C ARG A 207 -29.27 -19.39 -5.53
N SER A 208 -29.94 -18.37 -5.02
CA SER A 208 -31.16 -18.52 -4.21
C SER A 208 -32.42 -18.81 -5.05
N GLY A 209 -32.29 -18.90 -6.38
CA GLY A 209 -33.41 -19.14 -7.29
C GLY A 209 -34.27 -17.91 -7.60
N SER A 210 -33.78 -16.70 -7.29
CA SER A 210 -34.46 -15.42 -7.52
C SER A 210 -33.57 -14.47 -8.35
N PRO A 211 -33.23 -14.81 -9.60
CA PRO A 211 -32.28 -14.04 -10.39
C PRO A 211 -32.77 -12.61 -10.62
N VAL A 212 -31.91 -11.63 -10.34
CA VAL A 212 -32.14 -10.21 -10.62
C VAL A 212 -30.96 -9.69 -11.43
N ASP A 213 -31.26 -9.02 -12.52
CA ASP A 213 -30.27 -8.38 -13.38
C ASP A 213 -29.44 -7.35 -12.58
N PHE A 214 -28.11 -7.45 -12.66
CA PHE A 214 -27.19 -6.57 -11.96
C PHE A 214 -27.34 -5.10 -12.40
N HIS A 215 -27.77 -4.83 -13.64
CA HIS A 215 -28.10 -3.47 -14.10
C HIS A 215 -29.21 -2.83 -13.25
N ARG A 216 -30.23 -3.62 -12.90
CA ARG A 216 -31.37 -3.18 -12.07
C ARG A 216 -30.97 -3.00 -10.61
N ILE A 217 -30.09 -3.86 -10.09
CA ILE A 217 -29.49 -3.72 -8.76
C ILE A 217 -28.73 -2.39 -8.68
N ALA A 218 -27.86 -2.11 -9.65
CA ALA A 218 -27.09 -0.88 -9.73
C ALA A 218 -27.99 0.36 -9.86
N GLY A 219 -29.00 0.32 -10.74
CA GLY A 219 -29.98 1.40 -10.91
C GLY A 219 -30.76 1.72 -9.64
N ALA A 220 -31.23 0.70 -8.92
CA ALA A 220 -31.92 0.89 -7.64
C ALA A 220 -31.01 1.49 -6.54
N MET A 221 -29.77 0.99 -6.43
CA MET A 221 -28.75 1.52 -5.52
C MET A 221 -28.42 3.00 -5.85
N ARG A 222 -28.32 3.32 -7.14
CA ARG A 222 -28.06 4.67 -7.65
C ARG A 222 -29.19 5.64 -7.32
N ALA A 223 -30.45 5.23 -7.55
CA ALA A 223 -31.61 6.04 -7.25
C ALA A 223 -31.70 6.41 -5.77
N TYR A 224 -31.43 5.44 -4.89
CA TYR A 224 -31.32 5.71 -3.45
C TYR A 224 -30.19 6.71 -3.14
N HIS A 225 -29.01 6.50 -3.71
CA HIS A 225 -27.84 7.35 -3.46
C HIS A 225 -28.08 8.81 -3.89
N GLN A 226 -28.59 9.02 -5.11
CA GLN A 226 -28.94 10.35 -5.62
C GLN A 226 -29.96 11.06 -4.73
N LYS A 227 -31.03 10.37 -4.33
CA LYS A 227 -32.06 10.92 -3.44
C LYS A 227 -31.52 11.24 -2.05
N LYS A 228 -30.71 10.34 -1.48
CA LYS A 228 -30.14 10.48 -0.13
C LYS A 228 -29.26 11.73 -0.02
N TRP A 229 -28.50 12.04 -1.07
CA TRP A 229 -27.53 13.14 -1.06
C TRP A 229 -27.97 14.35 -1.89
N SER A 230 -29.22 14.35 -2.40
CA SER A 230 -29.73 15.40 -3.30
C SER A 230 -28.78 15.69 -4.48
N TYR A 231 -28.19 14.62 -5.03
CA TYR A 231 -27.22 14.67 -6.12
C TYR A 231 -27.88 14.22 -7.41
N SER A 232 -27.91 15.09 -8.42
CA SER A 232 -28.48 14.79 -9.74
C SER A 232 -27.66 15.50 -10.82
N PRO A 233 -26.67 14.82 -11.42
CA PRO A 233 -25.86 15.39 -12.48
C PRO A 233 -26.70 15.65 -13.73
N ALA A 234 -26.63 16.88 -14.26
CA ALA A 234 -27.47 17.30 -15.37
C ALA A 234 -27.14 16.52 -16.66
N GLY A 235 -28.17 15.93 -17.27
CA GLY A 235 -28.00 15.13 -18.50
C GLY A 235 -27.56 13.69 -18.27
N SER A 236 -27.38 13.27 -17.00
CA SER A 236 -27.08 11.88 -16.68
C SER A 236 -28.29 10.95 -16.89
N ALA A 237 -28.03 9.66 -17.09
CA ALA A 237 -29.07 8.67 -17.33
C ALA A 237 -30.01 8.54 -16.10
N PRO A 238 -31.33 8.32 -16.32
CA PRO A 238 -32.27 8.17 -15.23
C PRO A 238 -32.07 6.83 -14.50
N CYS A 239 -32.40 6.80 -13.21
CA CYS A 239 -32.45 5.62 -12.35
C CYS A 239 -33.69 5.67 -11.44
N ARG A 240 -34.26 4.51 -11.05
CA ARG A 240 -35.49 4.46 -10.24
C ARG A 240 -35.39 3.48 -9.07
N GLU A 241 -36.06 3.80 -7.96
CA GLU A 241 -36.12 2.95 -6.76
C GLU A 241 -36.91 1.65 -7.02
N ASP A 242 -37.88 1.69 -7.95
CA ASP A 242 -38.73 0.55 -8.33
C ASP A 242 -38.13 -0.32 -9.46
N GLU A 243 -36.83 -0.16 -9.74
CA GLU A 243 -36.11 -1.07 -10.62
C GLU A 243 -36.00 -2.48 -10.03
N VAL A 244 -36.13 -2.65 -8.72
CA VAL A 244 -36.21 -3.95 -8.04
C VAL A 244 -37.42 -3.99 -7.10
N GLU A 245 -37.79 -5.18 -6.63
CA GLU A 245 -38.89 -5.32 -5.66
C GLU A 245 -38.55 -4.63 -4.33
N GLU A 246 -39.57 -4.11 -3.63
CA GLU A 246 -39.40 -3.30 -2.43
C GLU A 246 -38.53 -3.97 -1.34
N PRO A 247 -38.69 -5.26 -1.00
CA PRO A 247 -37.81 -5.89 -0.02
C PRO A 247 -36.33 -5.82 -0.42
N LEU A 248 -36.02 -6.02 -1.70
CA LEU A 248 -34.64 -6.00 -2.20
C LEU A 248 -34.10 -4.58 -2.20
N PHE A 249 -34.91 -3.60 -2.62
CA PHE A 249 -34.54 -2.19 -2.53
C PHE A 249 -34.20 -1.76 -1.09
N LEU A 250 -34.97 -2.21 -0.09
CA LEU A 250 -34.72 -1.92 1.32
C LEU A 250 -33.43 -2.57 1.86
N ALA A 251 -33.00 -3.70 1.31
CA ALA A 251 -31.71 -4.32 1.60
C ALA A 251 -30.57 -3.57 0.90
N LEU A 252 -30.69 -3.33 -0.40
CA LEU A 252 -29.69 -2.62 -1.20
C LEU A 252 -29.39 -1.22 -0.68
N ARG A 253 -30.41 -0.45 -0.25
CA ARG A 253 -30.17 0.88 0.35
C ARG A 253 -29.28 0.82 1.61
N LYS A 254 -29.40 -0.26 2.42
CA LYS A 254 -28.56 -0.44 3.62
C LYS A 254 -27.14 -0.74 3.19
N VAL A 255 -26.95 -1.64 2.22
CA VAL A 255 -25.63 -1.96 1.65
C VAL A 255 -24.96 -0.69 1.11
N THR A 256 -25.64 0.06 0.24
CA THR A 256 -25.12 1.32 -0.34
C THR A 256 -24.75 2.33 0.75
N TYR A 257 -25.64 2.55 1.72
CA TYR A 257 -25.43 3.52 2.79
C TYR A 257 -24.24 3.13 3.68
N HIS A 258 -24.20 1.90 4.18
CA HIS A 258 -23.17 1.47 5.12
C HIS A 258 -21.80 1.29 4.45
N TRP A 259 -21.76 0.90 3.17
CA TRP A 259 -20.53 0.95 2.39
C TRP A 259 -19.97 2.37 2.29
N PHE A 260 -20.83 3.34 1.90
CA PHE A 260 -20.47 4.76 1.87
C PHE A 260 -19.99 5.27 3.23
N ARG A 261 -20.72 4.95 4.31
CA ARG A 261 -20.43 5.46 5.65
C ARG A 261 -19.09 4.98 6.20
N GLY A 262 -18.69 3.74 5.93
CA GLY A 262 -17.39 3.23 6.34
C GLY A 262 -16.22 3.99 5.71
N ILE A 263 -16.32 4.29 4.40
CA ILE A 263 -15.31 5.08 3.68
C ILE A 263 -15.33 6.54 4.15
N TYR A 264 -16.52 7.13 4.29
CA TYR A 264 -16.68 8.50 4.77
C TYR A 264 -16.07 8.69 6.16
N ARG A 265 -16.31 7.74 7.09
CA ARG A 265 -15.71 7.77 8.43
C ARG A 265 -14.18 7.72 8.37
N PHE A 266 -13.60 6.95 7.46
CA PHE A 266 -12.15 6.94 7.27
C PHE A 266 -11.61 8.31 6.85
N TYR A 267 -12.27 9.02 5.94
CA TYR A 267 -11.89 10.39 5.56
C TYR A 267 -11.99 11.36 6.73
N GLN A 268 -13.07 11.27 7.52
CA GLN A 268 -13.24 12.10 8.72
C GLN A 268 -12.15 11.84 9.77
N ASP A 269 -11.83 10.57 10.05
CA ASP A 269 -10.77 10.20 10.99
C ASP A 269 -9.38 10.64 10.51
N ALA A 270 -9.17 10.75 9.20
CA ALA A 270 -7.97 11.30 8.60
C ALA A 270 -7.90 12.84 8.63
N GLY A 271 -8.96 13.51 9.12
CA GLY A 271 -9.04 14.97 9.23
C GLY A 271 -9.48 15.70 7.95
N MET A 272 -9.99 14.98 6.95
CA MET A 272 -10.57 15.60 5.75
C MET A 272 -11.88 16.29 6.13
N ASP A 273 -12.10 17.51 5.62
CA ASP A 273 -13.33 18.24 5.88
C ASP A 273 -14.55 17.57 5.24
N GLU A 274 -15.71 17.78 5.87
CA GLU A 274 -16.98 17.14 5.51
C GLU A 274 -17.45 17.49 4.09
N ASP A 275 -17.27 18.73 3.63
CA ASP A 275 -17.66 19.12 2.26
C ASP A 275 -16.83 18.36 1.22
N THR A 276 -15.50 18.37 1.38
CA THR A 276 -14.59 17.66 0.48
C THR A 276 -14.85 16.16 0.48
N ALA A 277 -14.91 15.54 1.66
CA ALA A 277 -15.15 14.11 1.80
C ALA A 277 -16.49 13.69 1.18
N SER A 278 -17.56 14.45 1.44
CA SER A 278 -18.90 14.18 0.92
C SER A 278 -18.94 14.33 -0.60
N ARG A 279 -18.45 15.44 -1.16
CA ARG A 279 -18.47 15.68 -2.61
C ARG A 279 -17.70 14.61 -3.38
N ILE A 280 -16.54 14.19 -2.88
CA ILE A 280 -15.75 13.11 -3.48
C ILE A 280 -16.55 11.81 -3.51
N LEU A 281 -17.03 11.35 -2.35
CA LEU A 281 -17.68 10.04 -2.25
C LEU A 281 -19.06 10.03 -2.92
N VAL A 282 -19.83 11.11 -2.83
CA VAL A 282 -21.15 11.21 -3.46
C VAL A 282 -21.01 11.13 -4.97
N SER A 283 -20.12 11.94 -5.56
CA SER A 283 -19.93 11.91 -7.01
C SER A 283 -19.34 10.59 -7.49
N LEU A 284 -18.34 10.05 -6.79
CA LEU A 284 -17.65 8.84 -7.22
C LEU A 284 -18.54 7.59 -7.11
N LEU A 285 -19.30 7.44 -6.01
CA LEU A 285 -20.21 6.31 -5.87
C LEU A 285 -21.34 6.37 -6.90
N ASP A 286 -21.88 7.56 -7.20
CA ASP A 286 -22.88 7.70 -8.28
C ASP A 286 -22.30 7.28 -9.64
N LEU A 287 -21.09 7.71 -9.97
CA LEU A 287 -20.40 7.38 -11.22
C LEU A 287 -20.21 5.87 -11.38
N HIS A 288 -19.72 5.19 -10.33
CA HIS A 288 -19.55 3.74 -10.38
C HIS A 288 -20.89 2.98 -10.46
N LEU A 289 -21.93 3.47 -9.77
CA LEU A 289 -23.28 2.89 -9.89
C LEU A 289 -23.87 3.10 -11.28
N HIS A 290 -23.66 4.27 -11.90
CA HIS A 290 -24.08 4.55 -13.27
C HIS A 290 -23.39 3.62 -14.26
N LEU A 291 -22.08 3.41 -14.10
CA LEU A 291 -21.31 2.50 -14.93
C LEU A 291 -21.94 1.09 -14.89
N HIS A 292 -22.26 0.58 -13.70
CA HIS A 292 -22.91 -0.74 -13.55
C HIS A 292 -24.37 -0.77 -13.97
N GLN A 293 -25.04 0.38 -14.06
CA GLN A 293 -26.41 0.47 -14.54
C GLN A 293 -26.49 0.31 -16.07
N LYS A 294 -25.41 0.62 -16.79
CA LYS A 294 -25.43 0.77 -18.25
C LYS A 294 -24.42 -0.09 -19.00
N GLU A 295 -23.26 -0.38 -18.41
CA GLU A 295 -22.22 -1.14 -19.10
C GLU A 295 -22.41 -2.65 -19.00
N ASP A 296 -21.91 -3.36 -20.01
CA ASP A 296 -21.89 -4.81 -20.02
C ASP A 296 -20.91 -5.37 -18.98
N ARG A 297 -21.27 -6.50 -18.36
CA ARG A 297 -20.44 -7.19 -17.35
C ARG A 297 -19.02 -7.48 -17.86
N SER A 298 -18.89 -7.89 -19.13
CA SER A 298 -17.58 -8.16 -19.74
C SER A 298 -16.68 -6.93 -19.87
N VAL A 299 -17.27 -5.75 -20.11
CA VAL A 299 -16.55 -4.47 -20.18
C VAL A 299 -16.09 -4.07 -18.78
N ILE A 300 -16.96 -4.21 -17.78
CA ILE A 300 -16.67 -3.94 -16.37
C ILE A 300 -15.52 -4.82 -15.88
N GLU A 301 -15.61 -6.13 -16.10
CA GLU A 301 -14.59 -7.11 -15.67
C GLU A 301 -13.25 -6.87 -16.40
N ALA A 302 -13.28 -6.62 -17.71
CA ALA A 302 -12.06 -6.33 -18.48
C ALA A 302 -11.37 -5.03 -18.01
N SER A 303 -12.16 -3.98 -17.74
CA SER A 303 -11.67 -2.73 -17.18
C SER A 303 -11.07 -2.92 -15.79
N GLY A 304 -11.76 -3.68 -14.92
CA GLY A 304 -11.26 -4.05 -13.59
C GLY A 304 -9.91 -4.76 -13.64
N ILE A 305 -9.74 -5.75 -14.52
CA ILE A 305 -8.48 -6.47 -14.73
C ILE A 305 -7.37 -5.52 -15.23
N GLN A 306 -7.68 -4.65 -16.19
CA GLN A 306 -6.71 -3.71 -16.75
C GLN A 306 -6.23 -2.69 -15.72
N HIS A 307 -7.11 -2.21 -14.84
CA HIS A 307 -6.79 -1.23 -13.81
C HIS A 307 -6.16 -1.87 -12.57
N ALA A 308 -6.47 -3.13 -12.26
CA ALA A 308 -5.90 -3.90 -11.14
C ALA A 308 -4.50 -4.44 -11.50
N THR A 309 -3.57 -3.53 -11.79
CA THR A 309 -2.17 -3.89 -12.03
C THR A 309 -1.58 -4.64 -10.84
N LYS A 310 -0.76 -5.68 -11.12
CA LYS A 310 -0.13 -6.52 -10.10
C LYS A 310 0.70 -5.67 -9.13
N GLY A 311 0.43 -5.79 -7.83
CA GLY A 311 1.00 -4.99 -6.75
C GLY A 311 0.39 -3.60 -6.57
N GLY A 312 -0.61 -3.22 -7.37
CA GLY A 312 -1.27 -1.92 -7.35
C GLY A 312 -2.29 -1.74 -6.21
N VAL A 313 -2.72 -0.49 -5.98
CA VAL A 313 -3.76 -0.19 -4.97
C VAL A 313 -5.10 -0.87 -5.27
N LEU A 314 -5.52 -0.91 -6.54
CA LEU A 314 -6.81 -1.48 -6.91
C LEU A 314 -6.85 -3.00 -6.70
N GLU A 315 -5.80 -3.71 -7.11
CA GLU A 315 -5.64 -5.15 -6.83
C GLU A 315 -5.70 -5.42 -5.32
N LYS A 316 -4.99 -4.61 -4.52
CA LYS A 316 -5.04 -4.71 -3.07
C LYS A 316 -6.45 -4.54 -2.52
N GLY A 317 -7.21 -3.56 -3.01
CA GLY A 317 -8.60 -3.33 -2.63
C GLY A 317 -9.47 -4.56 -2.92
N CYS A 318 -9.43 -5.08 -4.14
CA CYS A 318 -10.20 -6.27 -4.55
C CYS A 318 -9.81 -7.53 -3.75
N LEU A 319 -8.51 -7.77 -3.50
CA LEU A 319 -8.06 -8.91 -2.70
C LEU A 319 -8.55 -8.84 -1.25
N VAL A 320 -8.52 -7.65 -0.63
CA VAL A 320 -9.02 -7.48 0.74
C VAL A 320 -10.53 -7.62 0.76
N PHE A 321 -11.25 -7.07 -0.22
CA PHE A 321 -12.70 -7.25 -0.38
C PHE A 321 -13.07 -8.73 -0.47
N ALA A 322 -12.44 -9.49 -1.35
CA ALA A 322 -12.71 -10.92 -1.53
C ALA A 322 -12.51 -11.72 -0.23
N ARG A 323 -11.46 -11.38 0.54
CA ARG A 323 -11.15 -12.03 1.83
C ARG A 323 -12.09 -11.63 2.96
N GLN A 324 -12.52 -10.37 3.03
CA GLN A 324 -13.20 -9.80 4.18
C GLN A 324 -14.72 -9.68 4.03
N VAL A 325 -15.22 -9.48 2.80
CA VAL A 325 -16.61 -9.07 2.55
C VAL A 325 -17.36 -10.08 1.69
N GLU A 326 -16.78 -10.49 0.57
CA GLU A 326 -17.46 -11.23 -0.50
C GLU A 326 -18.22 -12.46 0.00
N ARG A 327 -17.55 -13.34 0.77
CA ARG A 327 -18.15 -14.58 1.28
C ARG A 327 -19.36 -14.32 2.18
N GLU A 328 -19.26 -13.36 3.10
CA GLU A 328 -20.36 -13.08 4.04
C GLU A 328 -21.51 -12.35 3.36
N LEU A 329 -21.20 -11.46 2.41
CA LEU A 329 -22.18 -10.81 1.55
C LEU A 329 -22.96 -11.85 0.73
N ALA A 330 -22.27 -12.76 0.04
CA ALA A 330 -22.87 -13.84 -0.73
C ALA A 330 -23.77 -14.71 0.15
N ARG A 331 -23.24 -15.18 1.30
CA ARG A 331 -24.01 -16.01 2.26
C ARG A 331 -25.26 -15.30 2.77
N THR A 332 -25.21 -13.98 2.93
CA THR A 332 -26.34 -13.17 3.37
C THR A 332 -27.42 -13.16 2.30
N PHE A 333 -27.09 -12.82 1.05
CA PHE A 333 -28.06 -12.70 -0.04
C PHE A 333 -28.54 -14.05 -0.59
N GLU A 334 -27.80 -15.14 -0.41
CA GLU A 334 -28.25 -16.51 -0.73
C GLU A 334 -29.46 -16.96 0.12
N GLN A 335 -29.74 -16.30 1.25
CA GLN A 335 -30.90 -16.58 2.10
C GLN A 335 -32.18 -15.90 1.60
N TRP A 336 -32.16 -15.28 0.41
CA TRP A 336 -33.32 -14.61 -0.16
C TRP A 336 -34.53 -15.55 -0.29
N PRO A 337 -35.76 -15.11 0.07
CA PRO A 337 -36.17 -13.75 0.44
C PRO A 337 -36.03 -13.38 1.93
N ASP A 338 -35.52 -14.28 2.77
CA ASP A 338 -35.45 -14.11 4.23
C ASP A 338 -34.23 -13.29 4.71
N VAL A 339 -33.65 -12.46 3.83
CA VAL A 339 -32.49 -11.63 4.14
C VAL A 339 -32.78 -10.69 5.30
N ASN A 340 -31.94 -10.76 6.34
CA ASN A 340 -32.01 -9.85 7.48
C ASN A 340 -30.70 -9.10 7.68
N LEU A 341 -30.66 -7.84 7.22
CA LEU A 341 -29.54 -6.92 7.48
C LEU A 341 -29.75 -6.23 8.83
N SER A 342 -29.36 -6.91 9.91
CA SER A 342 -29.42 -6.38 11.28
C SER A 342 -28.49 -5.18 11.49
N ASP A 343 -28.67 -4.44 12.59
CA ASP A 343 -27.78 -3.33 12.94
C ASP A 343 -26.32 -3.78 13.13
N GLU A 344 -26.12 -5.01 13.63
CA GLU A 344 -24.80 -5.63 13.76
C GLU A 344 -24.18 -5.90 12.38
N TRP A 345 -24.95 -6.42 11.43
CA TRP A 345 -24.49 -6.64 10.05
C TRP A 345 -24.13 -5.32 9.36
N CYS A 346 -24.97 -4.29 9.53
CA CYS A 346 -24.71 -2.95 9.02
C CYS A 346 -23.42 -2.35 9.60
N SER A 347 -23.21 -2.49 10.91
CA SER A 347 -21.99 -2.03 11.60
C SER A 347 -20.75 -2.80 11.12
N TRP A 348 -20.90 -4.10 10.87
CA TRP A 348 -19.85 -4.93 10.28
C TRP A 348 -19.46 -4.44 8.88
N LEU A 349 -20.43 -4.17 8.00
CA LEU A 349 -20.15 -3.70 6.64
C LEU A 349 -19.43 -2.33 6.65
N GLU A 350 -19.89 -1.39 7.49
CA GLU A 350 -19.19 -0.11 7.70
C GLU A 350 -17.74 -0.32 8.13
N GLN A 351 -17.51 -1.26 9.07
CA GLN A 351 -16.18 -1.58 9.56
C GLN A 351 -15.29 -2.21 8.48
N GLN A 352 -15.85 -3.04 7.59
CA GLN A 352 -15.09 -3.62 6.49
C GLN A 352 -14.70 -2.56 5.46
N ALA A 353 -15.63 -1.70 5.05
CA ALA A 353 -15.34 -0.61 4.12
C ALA A 353 -14.26 0.34 4.68
N TYR A 354 -14.34 0.67 5.98
CA TYR A 354 -13.28 1.40 6.67
C TYR A 354 -11.94 0.64 6.64
N SER A 355 -11.95 -0.65 6.99
CA SER A 355 -10.74 -1.47 7.08
C SER A 355 -10.04 -1.64 5.74
N ILE A 356 -10.80 -1.87 4.66
CA ILE A 356 -10.27 -1.94 3.29
C ILE A 356 -9.61 -0.62 2.94
N THR A 357 -10.30 0.50 3.17
CA THR A 357 -9.76 1.84 2.90
C THR A 357 -8.45 2.09 3.66
N ALA A 358 -8.40 1.73 4.94
CA ALA A 358 -7.19 1.86 5.75
C ALA A 358 -6.03 0.98 5.25
N GLN A 359 -6.31 -0.25 4.83
CA GLN A 359 -5.30 -1.17 4.29
C GLN A 359 -4.77 -0.71 2.93
N VAL A 360 -5.65 -0.19 2.06
CA VAL A 360 -5.25 0.39 0.77
C VAL A 360 -4.44 1.67 0.99
N ALA A 361 -4.80 2.51 1.95
CA ALA A 361 -4.04 3.72 2.32
C ALA A 361 -2.65 3.39 2.88
N ASP A 362 -2.53 2.28 3.61
CA ASP A 362 -1.23 1.79 4.07
C ASP A 362 -0.41 1.26 2.89
N HIS A 363 -1.00 0.42 2.04
CA HIS A 363 -0.35 -0.12 0.83
C HIS A 363 0.13 0.99 -0.11
N SER A 364 -0.67 2.05 -0.27
CA SER A 364 -0.37 3.16 -1.18
C SER A 364 0.86 3.97 -0.77
N LYS A 365 1.23 3.99 0.52
CA LYS A 365 2.49 4.58 0.98
C LYS A 365 3.72 3.86 0.40
N HIS A 366 3.57 2.61 0.01
CA HIS A 366 4.62 1.71 -0.46
C HIS A 366 4.66 1.58 -2.00
N LEU A 367 3.74 2.22 -2.74
CA LEU A 367 3.55 2.04 -4.19
C LEU A 367 4.58 2.72 -5.11
N THR A 368 5.39 3.65 -4.61
CA THR A 368 6.16 4.58 -5.48
C THR A 368 7.37 3.96 -6.16
N GLY A 369 7.41 2.65 -6.40
CA GLY A 369 8.62 1.97 -6.89
C GLY A 369 9.81 2.12 -5.93
N ALA A 370 9.58 2.69 -4.75
CA ALA A 370 10.46 2.65 -3.59
C ALA A 370 10.32 1.30 -2.88
N GLY A 371 10.21 0.23 -3.67
CA GLY A 371 10.43 -1.15 -3.22
C GLY A 371 11.90 -1.44 -2.92
N GLU A 372 12.68 -0.42 -2.57
CA GLU A 372 13.68 -0.50 -1.51
C GLU A 372 13.03 -0.01 -0.21
N GLY A 373 11.88 -0.57 0.16
CA GLY A 373 11.38 -0.45 1.52
C GLY A 373 12.39 -1.19 2.38
N ARG A 374 13.12 -0.47 3.24
CA ARG A 374 14.06 -1.05 4.21
C ARG A 374 13.38 -2.22 4.90
N PHE A 375 13.99 -3.40 4.89
CA PHE A 375 13.42 -4.51 5.63
C PHE A 375 13.21 -4.09 7.09
N ALA A 376 12.16 -4.64 7.69
CA ALA A 376 11.78 -4.40 9.07
C ALA A 376 11.54 -5.72 9.79
N VAL A 377 11.41 -5.65 11.11
CA VAL A 377 10.99 -6.78 11.97
C VAL A 377 9.72 -7.48 11.47
N GLU A 378 8.86 -6.75 10.76
CA GLU A 378 7.67 -7.25 10.10
C GLU A 378 7.97 -8.33 9.05
N HIS A 379 8.95 -8.10 8.18
CA HIS A 379 9.36 -9.04 7.14
C HIS A 379 9.91 -10.33 7.77
N HIS A 380 10.72 -10.15 8.81
CA HIS A 380 11.28 -11.25 9.59
C HIS A 380 10.19 -12.09 10.28
N ALA A 381 9.23 -11.44 10.95
CA ALA A 381 8.13 -12.10 11.63
C ALA A 381 7.26 -12.87 10.62
N VAL A 382 6.91 -12.25 9.50
CA VAL A 382 6.11 -12.91 8.46
C VAL A 382 6.86 -14.07 7.84
N MET A 383 8.14 -13.93 7.48
CA MET A 383 8.96 -15.03 6.96
C MET A 383 8.92 -16.25 7.89
N PHE A 384 9.12 -16.04 9.20
CA PHE A 384 8.98 -17.13 10.17
C PHE A 384 7.57 -17.75 10.15
N GLY A 385 6.51 -16.92 10.18
CA GLY A 385 5.14 -17.42 10.21
C GLY A 385 4.77 -18.22 8.97
N LEU A 386 5.27 -17.82 7.79
CA LEU A 386 5.10 -18.56 6.54
C LEU A 386 5.83 -19.90 6.58
N LEU A 387 7.08 -19.91 7.02
CA LEU A 387 7.87 -21.15 7.17
C LEU A 387 7.18 -22.13 8.12
N ALA A 388 6.75 -21.65 9.30
CA ALA A 388 6.08 -22.47 10.29
C ALA A 388 4.75 -23.01 9.76
N ARG A 389 3.95 -22.17 9.11
CA ARG A 389 2.67 -22.57 8.52
C ARG A 389 2.84 -23.62 7.45
N ALA A 390 3.69 -23.35 6.44
CA ALA A 390 3.88 -24.25 5.32
C ALA A 390 4.34 -25.65 5.79
N VAL A 391 5.26 -25.71 6.75
CA VAL A 391 5.71 -26.99 7.33
C VAL A 391 4.56 -27.70 8.06
N LEU A 392 3.76 -26.98 8.85
CA LEU A 392 2.67 -27.59 9.61
C LEU A 392 1.50 -28.02 8.74
N GLU A 393 1.21 -27.31 7.65
CA GLU A 393 0.17 -27.66 6.69
C GLU A 393 0.56 -28.91 5.88
N VAL A 394 1.81 -29.00 5.43
CA VAL A 394 2.28 -30.13 4.61
C VAL A 394 2.62 -31.36 5.47
N CYS A 395 3.28 -31.19 6.61
CA CYS A 395 3.79 -32.30 7.44
C CYS A 395 2.90 -32.66 8.64
N GLY A 396 1.83 -31.89 8.87
CA GLY A 396 0.92 -32.07 10.01
C GLY A 396 1.63 -31.98 11.37
N GLU A 397 1.22 -32.84 12.31
CA GLU A 397 1.75 -32.87 13.69
C GLU A 397 3.28 -33.02 13.76
N SER A 398 3.84 -33.86 12.89
CA SER A 398 5.28 -34.13 12.82
C SER A 398 6.10 -32.90 12.45
N GLY A 399 5.48 -31.94 11.75
CA GLY A 399 6.08 -30.66 11.38
C GLY A 399 6.49 -29.80 12.57
N ARG A 400 5.91 -30.00 13.76
CA ARG A 400 6.25 -29.19 14.96
C ARG A 400 7.71 -29.34 15.37
N GLU A 401 8.27 -30.54 15.31
CA GLU A 401 9.69 -30.77 15.63
C GLU A 401 10.61 -30.17 14.57
N ILE A 402 10.17 -30.11 13.31
CA ILE A 402 10.90 -29.44 12.22
C ILE A 402 10.92 -27.93 12.44
N VAL A 403 9.77 -27.32 12.75
CA VAL A 403 9.70 -25.88 13.04
C VAL A 403 10.54 -25.55 14.27
N LYS A 404 10.47 -26.35 15.33
CA LYS A 404 11.32 -26.21 16.52
C LYS A 404 12.81 -26.31 16.17
N ALA A 405 13.21 -27.28 15.36
CA ALA A 405 14.60 -27.43 14.92
C ALA A 405 15.06 -26.21 14.10
N GLY A 406 14.22 -25.71 13.19
CA GLY A 406 14.46 -24.48 12.43
C GLY A 406 14.63 -23.25 13.32
N THR A 407 13.69 -23.02 14.25
CA THR A 407 13.73 -21.90 15.20
C THR A 407 15.01 -21.95 16.04
N ARG A 408 15.35 -23.13 16.59
CA ARG A 408 16.56 -23.32 17.39
C ARG A 408 17.83 -23.10 16.57
N HIS A 409 17.90 -23.64 15.35
CA HIS A 409 19.07 -23.50 14.48
C HIS A 409 19.34 -22.04 14.10
N TYR A 410 18.29 -21.31 13.70
CA TYR A 410 18.36 -19.86 13.43
C TYR A 410 18.82 -19.08 14.68
N ALA A 411 18.16 -19.29 15.82
CA ALA A 411 18.44 -18.50 17.02
C ALA A 411 19.85 -18.81 17.58
N HIS A 412 20.26 -20.07 17.56
CA HIS A 412 21.59 -20.49 17.95
C HIS A 412 22.66 -19.87 17.05
N GLY A 413 22.44 -19.77 15.73
CA GLY A 413 23.37 -19.09 14.82
C GLY A 413 23.58 -17.62 15.19
N ARG A 414 22.53 -16.92 15.64
CA ARG A 414 22.63 -15.54 16.15
C ARG A 414 23.46 -15.47 17.42
N GLY A 415 23.15 -16.31 18.40
CA GLY A 415 23.91 -16.40 19.65
C GLY A 415 25.39 -16.70 19.39
N HIS A 416 25.66 -17.63 18.47
CA HIS A 416 27.02 -18.00 18.09
C HIS A 416 27.81 -16.84 17.50
N ARG A 417 27.22 -16.07 16.58
CA ARG A 417 27.88 -14.86 16.05
C ARG A 417 28.13 -13.81 17.12
N MET A 418 27.19 -13.63 18.05
CA MET A 418 27.37 -12.74 19.21
C MET A 418 28.58 -13.20 20.06
N ARG A 419 28.71 -14.51 20.31
CA ARG A 419 29.86 -15.10 21.01
C ARG A 419 31.16 -14.86 20.27
N LEU A 420 31.19 -15.09 18.95
CA LEU A 420 32.39 -14.90 18.15
C LEU A 420 32.88 -13.44 18.20
N ARG A 421 31.98 -12.45 18.16
CA ARG A 421 32.36 -11.02 18.35
C ARG A 421 32.86 -10.75 19.77
N CYS A 422 32.17 -11.29 20.77
CA CYS A 422 32.58 -11.17 22.18
C CYS A 422 34.00 -11.69 22.41
N GLN A 423 34.29 -12.89 21.89
CA GLN A 423 35.61 -13.52 22.01
C GLN A 423 36.69 -12.78 21.21
N ARG A 424 36.36 -12.32 19.99
CA ARG A 424 37.27 -11.49 19.17
C ARG A 424 37.71 -10.23 19.92
N ASP A 425 36.80 -9.62 20.66
CA ASP A 425 37.04 -8.39 21.41
C ASP A 425 37.69 -8.66 22.80
N GLY A 426 37.96 -9.92 23.14
CA GLY A 426 38.63 -10.32 24.39
C GLY A 426 37.75 -10.29 25.64
N ASN A 427 36.42 -10.27 25.48
CA ASN A 427 35.46 -10.18 26.58
C ASN A 427 34.98 -11.57 27.04
N PRO A 428 34.53 -11.72 28.30
CA PRO A 428 33.99 -12.98 28.81
C PRO A 428 32.60 -13.29 28.25
N THR A 429 32.30 -14.58 28.08
CA THR A 429 31.00 -15.07 27.56
C THR A 429 29.97 -15.22 28.68
N ASP A 430 29.70 -14.13 29.41
CA ASP A 430 28.69 -14.06 30.48
C ASP A 430 27.39 -13.37 30.05
N MET A 431 26.39 -13.34 30.94
CA MET A 431 25.08 -12.75 30.63
C MET A 431 25.13 -11.22 30.44
N ILE A 432 26.09 -10.52 31.07
CA ILE A 432 26.28 -9.07 30.90
C ILE A 432 26.74 -8.79 29.46
N HIS A 433 27.71 -9.55 28.96
CA HIS A 433 28.20 -9.42 27.59
C HIS A 433 27.20 -9.93 26.56
N TYR A 434 26.44 -10.98 26.85
CA TYR A 434 25.29 -11.39 26.02
C TYR A 434 24.34 -10.19 25.76
N MET A 435 23.97 -9.45 26.81
CA MET A 435 23.11 -8.26 26.68
C MET A 435 23.76 -7.12 25.88
N ALA A 436 25.09 -7.03 25.88
CA ALA A 436 25.84 -5.99 25.19
C ALA A 436 26.06 -6.28 23.69
N TYR A 437 26.14 -7.56 23.31
CA TYR A 437 26.45 -7.99 21.94
C TYR A 437 25.23 -8.19 21.02
N GLY A 438 24.03 -7.83 21.47
CA GLY A 438 22.77 -8.00 20.72
C GLY A 438 22.83 -7.51 19.27
N GLU A 439 22.25 -8.28 18.35
CA GLU A 439 22.37 -8.06 16.90
C GLU A 439 21.34 -7.13 16.26
N TRP A 440 20.40 -6.60 17.04
CA TRP A 440 19.35 -5.72 16.53
C TRP A 440 18.91 -4.76 17.63
N THR A 441 18.26 -3.67 17.23
CA THR A 441 17.67 -2.69 18.15
C THR A 441 16.25 -2.38 17.69
N PRO A 442 15.25 -2.38 18.58
CA PRO A 442 13.89 -2.02 18.20
C PRO A 442 13.81 -0.57 17.74
N GLU A 443 12.99 -0.32 16.74
CA GLU A 443 12.64 1.04 16.34
C GLU A 443 11.87 1.73 17.48
N PRO A 444 12.03 3.05 17.68
CA PRO A 444 11.36 3.78 18.74
C PRO A 444 9.85 3.53 18.76
N GLY A 445 9.32 3.15 19.92
CA GLY A 445 7.89 2.91 20.12
C GLY A 445 7.36 1.57 19.60
N THR A 446 8.16 0.74 18.93
CA THR A 446 7.73 -0.58 18.42
C THR A 446 7.80 -1.67 19.49
N MET A 447 8.68 -1.53 20.48
CA MET A 447 8.85 -2.43 21.60
C MET A 447 8.87 -1.64 22.92
N GLU A 448 8.17 -2.15 23.93
CA GLU A 448 8.17 -1.58 25.29
C GLU A 448 8.63 -2.67 26.27
N ILE A 449 9.72 -2.38 27.00
CA ILE A 449 10.30 -3.25 28.01
C ILE A 449 10.27 -2.53 29.36
N ARG A 450 9.64 -3.14 30.36
CA ARG A 450 9.62 -2.67 31.74
C ARG A 450 10.64 -3.43 32.56
N THR A 451 11.46 -2.73 33.32
CA THR A 451 12.38 -3.37 34.28
C THR A 451 11.62 -3.69 35.56
N ARG A 452 11.51 -4.98 35.90
CA ARG A 452 10.91 -5.42 37.17
C ARG A 452 11.94 -5.41 38.29
N GLN A 453 13.19 -5.78 37.98
CA GLN A 453 14.30 -5.83 38.93
C GLN A 453 15.62 -5.71 38.17
N LYS A 454 16.61 -5.01 38.72
CA LYS A 454 17.96 -4.90 38.15
C LYS A 454 18.98 -5.83 38.81
N SER A 455 18.99 -5.86 40.15
CA SER A 455 19.96 -6.56 41.00
C SER A 455 19.24 -7.40 42.06
N PRO A 456 19.78 -8.55 42.54
CA PRO A 456 21.01 -9.22 42.10
C PRO A 456 20.86 -10.01 40.79
N VAL A 457 19.65 -10.08 40.24
CA VAL A 457 19.36 -10.71 38.94
C VAL A 457 18.37 -9.83 38.18
N ASN A 458 18.68 -9.54 36.91
CA ASN A 458 17.85 -8.72 36.06
C ASN A 458 16.56 -9.45 35.66
N ARG A 459 15.42 -8.78 35.86
CA ARG A 459 14.10 -9.25 35.44
C ARG A 459 13.40 -8.17 34.64
N THR A 460 12.92 -8.54 33.45
CA THR A 460 12.26 -7.62 32.53
C THR A 460 10.91 -8.15 32.09
N LEU A 461 9.99 -7.24 31.75
CA LEU A 461 8.69 -7.55 31.19
C LEU A 461 8.52 -6.81 29.87
N VAL A 462 8.46 -7.53 28.76
CA VAL A 462 8.06 -6.97 27.48
C VAL A 462 6.53 -6.86 27.50
N VAL A 463 5.99 -5.66 27.25
CA VAL A 463 4.53 -5.39 27.20
C VAL A 463 4.05 -4.98 25.82
N LYS A 464 4.97 -4.64 24.91
CA LYS A 464 4.68 -4.42 23.49
C LYS A 464 5.76 -5.11 22.66
N CYS A 465 5.35 -5.97 21.73
CA CYS A 465 6.25 -6.80 20.92
C CYS A 465 5.96 -6.61 19.42
N PRO A 466 6.96 -6.21 18.62
CA PRO A 466 6.74 -5.98 17.19
C PRO A 466 6.43 -7.27 16.40
N TRP A 467 6.92 -8.43 16.84
CA TRP A 467 6.56 -9.71 16.21
C TRP A 467 5.08 -10.05 16.39
N MET A 468 4.54 -9.88 17.61
CA MET A 468 3.11 -10.11 17.86
C MET A 468 2.24 -9.14 17.06
N THR A 469 2.67 -7.87 16.93
CA THR A 469 1.99 -6.89 16.06
C THR A 469 1.98 -7.36 14.60
N ALA A 470 3.12 -7.81 14.07
CA ALA A 470 3.23 -8.30 12.71
C ALA A 470 2.39 -9.57 12.49
N TRP A 471 2.51 -10.59 13.34
CA TRP A 471 1.72 -11.81 13.20
C TRP A 471 0.21 -11.56 13.27
N LYS A 472 -0.23 -10.64 14.13
CA LYS A 472 -1.64 -10.21 14.16
C LYS A 472 -2.06 -9.51 12.86
N LYS A 473 -1.25 -8.56 12.36
CA LYS A 473 -1.50 -7.85 11.09
C LYS A 473 -1.68 -8.82 9.92
N TYR A 474 -0.94 -9.93 9.94
CA TYR A 474 -0.81 -10.85 8.81
C TYR A 474 -1.56 -12.18 8.97
N GLY A 475 -2.37 -12.34 10.01
CA GLY A 475 -3.13 -13.57 10.26
C GLY A 475 -2.24 -14.79 10.57
N LEU A 476 -1.10 -14.58 11.22
CA LEU A 476 -0.10 -15.60 11.55
C LEU A 476 0.06 -15.83 13.06
N SER A 477 -0.85 -15.30 13.88
CA SER A 477 -0.79 -15.40 15.35
C SER A 477 -0.71 -16.83 15.87
N ASP A 478 -1.36 -17.78 15.21
CA ASP A 478 -1.37 -19.19 15.63
C ASP A 478 0.02 -19.85 15.56
N TYR A 479 0.91 -19.29 14.75
CA TYR A 479 2.27 -19.77 14.58
C TYR A 479 3.26 -19.13 15.56
N ALA A 480 2.89 -18.03 16.23
CA ALA A 480 3.76 -17.25 17.11
C ALA A 480 4.43 -18.08 18.21
N ARG A 481 3.69 -19.03 18.81
CA ARG A 481 4.21 -19.91 19.87
C ARG A 481 5.42 -20.73 19.43
N HIS A 482 5.47 -21.12 18.15
CA HIS A 482 6.56 -21.93 17.60
C HIS A 482 7.87 -21.14 17.46
N TYR A 483 7.81 -19.81 17.55
CA TYR A 483 8.98 -18.95 17.69
C TYR A 483 9.29 -18.70 19.16
N CYS A 484 8.30 -18.16 19.89
CA CYS A 484 8.48 -17.64 21.25
C CYS A 484 8.83 -18.72 22.29
N ASP A 485 8.48 -19.98 22.04
CA ASP A 485 8.81 -21.07 22.96
C ASP A 485 10.28 -21.49 22.90
N TYR A 486 11.03 -21.10 21.85
CA TYR A 486 12.38 -21.61 21.60
C TYR A 486 13.43 -20.54 21.30
N ALA A 487 13.06 -19.45 20.64
CA ALA A 487 14.03 -18.53 20.03
C ALA A 487 14.97 -17.89 21.07
N ASP A 488 14.44 -17.26 22.13
CA ASP A 488 15.28 -16.57 23.11
C ASP A 488 16.19 -17.53 23.90
N PHE A 489 15.69 -18.71 24.25
CA PHE A 489 16.48 -19.75 24.92
C PHE A 489 17.63 -20.25 24.05
N ALA A 490 17.36 -20.58 22.78
CA ALA A 490 18.37 -21.05 21.85
C ALA A 490 19.39 -19.97 21.48
N LEU A 491 19.00 -18.69 21.53
CA LEU A 491 19.90 -17.57 21.31
C LEU A 491 20.89 -17.41 22.48
N VAL A 492 20.42 -17.50 23.73
CA VAL A 492 21.28 -17.53 24.92
C VAL A 492 22.20 -18.75 24.90
N GLU A 493 21.65 -19.94 24.63
CA GLU A 493 22.41 -21.20 24.49
C GLU A 493 23.51 -21.09 23.42
N GLY A 494 23.20 -20.50 22.26
CA GLY A 494 24.16 -20.30 21.18
C GLY A 494 25.27 -19.30 21.53
N PHE A 495 25.01 -18.35 22.43
CA PHE A 495 26.04 -17.46 22.95
C PHE A 495 26.97 -18.21 23.89
N ASP A 496 26.42 -18.91 24.90
CA ASP A 496 27.17 -19.82 25.75
C ASP A 496 26.25 -20.85 26.41
N GLY A 497 26.56 -22.14 26.24
CA GLY A 497 25.77 -23.24 26.80
C GLY A 497 25.76 -23.32 28.33
N GLY A 498 26.61 -22.55 29.01
CA GLY A 498 26.58 -22.39 30.47
C GLY A 498 25.59 -21.32 30.96
N LEU A 499 25.02 -20.51 30.07
CA LEU A 499 24.04 -19.48 30.42
C LEU A 499 22.61 -20.03 30.43
N ALA A 500 21.75 -19.43 31.25
CA ALA A 500 20.35 -19.81 31.38
C ALA A 500 19.43 -18.59 31.31
N LEU A 501 18.28 -18.76 30.67
CA LEU A 501 17.18 -17.80 30.62
C LEU A 501 15.94 -18.49 31.14
N ASP A 502 15.22 -17.84 32.06
CA ASP A 502 13.91 -18.31 32.49
C ASP A 502 12.83 -17.33 32.05
N MET A 503 11.64 -17.85 31.75
CA MET A 503 10.47 -17.04 31.45
C MET A 503 9.27 -17.47 32.31
N ASP A 504 8.54 -16.50 32.82
CA ASP A 504 7.35 -16.72 33.66
C ASP A 504 6.02 -16.41 32.95
N SER A 505 6.06 -15.77 31.77
CA SER A 505 4.88 -15.47 30.95
C SER A 505 5.23 -15.29 29.46
N TRP A 506 4.27 -15.53 28.57
CA TRP A 506 4.41 -15.43 27.10
C TRP A 506 3.18 -14.79 26.44
N MET A 507 3.38 -13.67 25.72
CA MET A 507 2.31 -13.08 24.90
C MET A 507 1.74 -14.05 23.88
N ALA A 508 2.60 -14.88 23.27
CA ALA A 508 2.18 -15.87 22.27
C ALA A 508 1.31 -17.00 22.86
N ARG A 509 1.26 -17.14 24.20
CA ARG A 509 0.40 -18.08 24.93
C ARG A 509 -0.84 -17.41 25.54
N GLY A 510 -1.04 -16.12 25.26
CA GLY A 510 -2.20 -15.35 25.73
C GLY A 510 -1.94 -14.47 26.96
N ASP A 511 -0.71 -14.43 27.49
CA ASP A 511 -0.39 -13.55 28.61
C ASP A 511 -0.30 -12.08 28.18
N SER A 512 -0.42 -11.15 29.15
CA SER A 512 -0.33 -9.70 28.90
C SER A 512 1.09 -9.20 28.59
N GLY A 513 2.11 -10.05 28.72
CA GLY A 513 3.50 -9.71 28.46
C GLY A 513 4.43 -10.92 28.50
N CYS A 514 5.67 -10.74 28.07
CA CYS A 514 6.72 -11.76 28.20
C CYS A 514 7.66 -11.38 29.35
N GLY A 515 7.66 -12.14 30.45
CA GLY A 515 8.56 -11.91 31.57
C GLY A 515 9.80 -12.78 31.49
N PHE A 516 10.97 -12.15 31.62
CA PHE A 516 12.28 -12.78 31.48
C PHE A 516 13.08 -12.61 32.77
N THR A 517 13.75 -13.68 33.20
CA THR A 517 14.81 -13.67 34.22
C THR A 517 16.13 -14.03 33.56
N TRP A 518 17.03 -13.05 33.49
CA TRP A 518 18.34 -13.19 32.84
C TRP A 518 19.37 -13.70 33.85
N ASN A 519 19.48 -15.03 34.00
CA ASN A 519 20.30 -15.61 35.06
C ASN A 519 21.77 -15.21 34.92
N GLY A 520 22.37 -14.78 36.04
CA GLY A 520 23.75 -14.30 36.09
C GLY A 520 23.93 -12.82 35.69
N ALA A 521 22.87 -12.09 35.35
CA ALA A 521 22.95 -10.64 35.12
C ALA A 521 22.59 -9.83 36.36
N ASP A 522 23.58 -9.47 37.17
CA ASP A 522 23.43 -8.46 38.24
C ASP A 522 23.64 -7.06 37.66
N LEU A 523 22.56 -6.32 37.37
CA LEU A 523 22.65 -4.96 36.83
C LEU A 523 22.89 -3.91 37.93
N ASN A 524 24.11 -3.89 38.44
CA ASN A 524 24.64 -2.80 39.26
C ASN A 524 25.30 -1.71 38.38
N GLY A 525 25.65 -0.56 38.97
CA GLY A 525 26.18 0.58 38.22
C GLY A 525 27.46 0.28 37.40
N GLU A 526 28.28 -0.67 37.84
CA GLU A 526 29.48 -1.10 37.10
C GLU A 526 29.10 -1.91 35.86
N SER A 527 28.27 -2.93 36.03
CA SER A 527 27.80 -3.77 34.91
C SER A 527 26.94 -2.98 33.90
N GLU A 528 26.16 -2.00 34.34
CA GLU A 528 25.38 -1.12 33.45
C GLU A 528 26.31 -0.22 32.63
N ALA A 529 27.36 0.31 33.25
CA ALA A 529 28.38 1.08 32.54
C ALA A 529 29.16 0.21 31.54
N GLU A 530 29.44 -1.04 31.90
CA GLU A 530 30.10 -1.99 31.02
C GLU A 530 29.24 -2.34 29.80
N ILE A 531 27.96 -2.64 29.99
CA ILE A 531 27.01 -2.86 28.88
C ILE A 531 26.97 -1.64 27.95
N ALA A 532 26.89 -0.43 28.50
CA ALA A 532 26.87 0.79 27.70
C ALA A 532 28.18 0.98 26.91
N ARG A 533 29.33 0.71 27.53
CA ARG A 533 30.66 0.77 26.91
C ARG A 533 30.76 -0.21 25.74
N VAL A 534 30.47 -1.49 25.99
CA VAL A 534 30.56 -2.56 24.99
C VAL A 534 29.56 -2.34 23.86
N LYS A 535 28.31 -1.95 24.15
CA LYS A 535 27.32 -1.59 23.10
C LYS A 535 27.82 -0.47 22.21
N THR A 536 28.47 0.54 22.76
CA THR A 536 29.01 1.66 21.98
C THR A 536 30.10 1.18 21.02
N LEU A 537 31.01 0.31 21.49
CA LEU A 537 32.08 -0.26 20.66
C LEU A 537 31.54 -1.23 19.59
N ASN A 538 30.55 -2.05 19.95
CA ASN A 538 29.96 -3.06 19.06
C ASN A 538 28.93 -2.47 18.06
N ARG A 539 28.52 -1.20 18.21
CA ARG A 539 27.38 -0.62 17.47
C ARG A 539 27.53 -0.66 15.96
N LYS A 540 28.74 -0.45 15.43
CA LYS A 540 28.99 -0.35 13.98
C LYS A 540 28.90 -1.70 13.27
N ASP A 541 29.45 -2.75 13.88
CA ASP A 541 29.64 -4.05 13.23
C ASP A 541 28.73 -5.15 13.79
N GLY A 542 28.20 -4.96 15.00
CA GLY A 542 27.40 -5.95 15.71
C GLY A 542 25.90 -5.88 15.47
N VAL A 543 25.36 -4.73 15.06
CA VAL A 543 23.95 -4.57 14.68
C VAL A 543 23.79 -4.88 13.19
N LEU A 544 22.94 -5.85 12.88
CA LEU A 544 22.65 -6.32 11.53
C LEU A 544 21.27 -5.82 11.09
N ASP A 545 21.13 -5.59 9.79
CA ASP A 545 19.89 -5.14 9.19
C ASP A 545 18.85 -6.28 9.08
N TRP A 546 17.62 -5.90 8.75
CA TRP A 546 16.52 -6.87 8.70
C TRP A 546 16.53 -7.70 7.43
N GLU A 547 17.19 -7.23 6.36
CA GLU A 547 17.49 -8.01 5.17
C GLU A 547 18.28 -9.26 5.58
N TYR A 548 19.39 -9.06 6.31
CA TYR A 548 20.22 -10.12 6.85
C TYR A 548 19.45 -11.03 7.79
N HIS A 549 18.73 -10.49 8.77
CA HIS A 549 17.99 -11.31 9.74
C HIS A 549 16.90 -12.15 9.09
N THR A 550 16.17 -11.59 8.11
CA THR A 550 15.09 -12.28 7.41
C THR A 550 15.65 -13.36 6.48
N ALA A 551 16.75 -13.07 5.78
CA ALA A 551 17.46 -14.07 4.99
C ALA A 551 18.03 -15.20 5.86
N HIS A 552 18.63 -14.86 7.02
CA HIS A 552 19.14 -15.85 7.96
C HIS A 552 18.03 -16.79 8.44
N MET A 553 16.86 -16.25 8.79
CA MET A 553 15.68 -17.04 9.16
C MET A 553 15.33 -18.05 8.06
N TYR A 554 15.19 -17.56 6.83
CA TYR A 554 14.84 -18.39 5.67
C TYR A 554 15.87 -19.50 5.43
N TYR A 555 17.15 -19.16 5.28
CA TYR A 555 18.18 -20.15 4.95
C TYR A 555 18.49 -21.11 6.11
N ALA A 556 18.36 -20.68 7.37
CA ALA A 556 18.48 -21.58 8.52
C ALA A 556 17.38 -22.66 8.51
N PHE A 557 16.15 -22.29 8.16
CA PHE A 557 15.07 -23.27 7.98
C PHE A 557 15.33 -24.17 6.77
N CYS A 558 15.78 -23.63 5.63
CA CYS A 558 16.13 -24.45 4.46
C CYS A 558 17.21 -25.50 4.79
N GLN A 559 18.24 -25.16 5.58
CA GLN A 559 19.25 -26.12 6.03
C GLN A 559 18.68 -27.23 6.92
N VAL A 560 17.62 -26.95 7.68
CA VAL A 560 16.91 -27.97 8.47
C VAL A 560 16.02 -28.81 7.56
N PHE A 561 15.34 -28.20 6.60
CA PHE A 561 14.51 -28.90 5.61
C PHE A 561 15.34 -29.89 4.78
N GLU A 562 16.54 -29.49 4.35
CA GLU A 562 17.48 -30.38 3.64
C GLU A 562 17.83 -31.66 4.42
N LYS A 563 17.80 -31.60 5.75
CA LYS A 563 18.13 -32.73 6.63
C LYS A 563 16.92 -33.57 7.02
N LEU A 564 15.75 -32.94 7.13
CA LEU A 564 14.57 -33.54 7.78
C LEU A 564 13.40 -33.82 6.83
N LEU A 565 13.38 -33.23 5.63
CA LEU A 565 12.33 -33.43 4.64
C LEU A 565 12.88 -34.18 3.42
N ASP A 566 12.05 -35.03 2.82
CA ASP A 566 12.36 -35.58 1.50
C ASP A 566 12.30 -34.49 0.41
N PRO A 567 12.91 -34.71 -0.76
CA PRO A 567 13.03 -33.68 -1.79
C PRO A 567 11.70 -33.11 -2.30
N GLU A 568 10.63 -33.92 -2.33
CA GLU A 568 9.32 -33.51 -2.85
C GLU A 568 8.62 -32.59 -1.85
N THR A 569 8.46 -33.04 -0.61
CA THR A 569 7.89 -32.22 0.47
C THR A 569 8.69 -30.94 0.72
N ARG A 570 10.03 -31.00 0.65
CA ARG A 570 10.87 -29.81 0.73
C ARG A 570 10.57 -28.82 -0.40
N GLY A 571 10.42 -29.31 -1.63
CA GLY A 571 10.13 -28.48 -2.80
C GLY A 571 8.78 -27.77 -2.65
N GLU A 572 7.76 -28.48 -2.20
CA GLU A 572 6.42 -27.94 -1.92
C GLU A 572 6.48 -26.83 -0.87
N VAL A 573 7.07 -27.10 0.30
CA VAL A 573 7.20 -26.12 1.40
C VAL A 573 7.96 -24.87 0.95
N VAL A 574 9.12 -25.03 0.31
CA VAL A 574 9.96 -23.88 -0.11
C VAL A 574 9.26 -23.05 -1.18
N SER A 575 8.64 -23.70 -2.18
CA SER A 575 7.94 -22.98 -3.24
C SER A 575 6.73 -22.21 -2.71
N GLY A 576 5.94 -22.80 -1.81
CA GLY A 576 4.80 -22.15 -1.16
C GLY A 576 5.23 -20.93 -0.33
N VAL A 577 6.26 -21.06 0.50
CA VAL A 577 6.78 -19.95 1.32
C VAL A 577 7.26 -18.80 0.45
N ARG A 578 8.01 -19.09 -0.62
CA ARG A 578 8.54 -18.06 -1.52
C ARG A 578 7.44 -17.34 -2.29
N ALA A 579 6.49 -18.10 -2.85
CA ALA A 579 5.36 -17.54 -3.59
C ALA A 579 4.55 -16.59 -2.72
N GLU A 580 4.27 -16.98 -1.48
CA GLU A 580 3.49 -16.15 -0.56
C GLU A 580 4.29 -14.97 0.01
N PHE A 581 5.60 -15.13 0.26
CA PHE A 581 6.44 -14.00 0.66
C PHE A 581 6.51 -12.96 -0.46
N GLU A 582 6.63 -13.39 -1.71
CA GLU A 582 6.54 -12.54 -2.90
C GLU A 582 5.16 -11.91 -3.06
N GLU A 583 4.07 -12.64 -2.81
CA GLU A 583 2.71 -12.08 -2.82
C GLU A 583 2.56 -10.94 -1.79
N ARG A 584 3.15 -11.11 -0.60
CA ARG A 584 3.00 -10.17 0.51
C ARG A 584 3.91 -8.95 0.41
N PHE A 585 5.14 -9.11 -0.08
CA PHE A 585 6.18 -8.07 -0.06
C PHE A 585 6.77 -7.73 -1.43
N GLY A 586 6.32 -8.39 -2.49
CA GLY A 586 6.78 -8.17 -3.86
C GLY A 586 8.05 -8.94 -4.22
N SER A 587 8.29 -9.06 -5.53
CA SER A 587 9.45 -9.76 -6.09
C SER A 587 10.79 -9.12 -5.70
N GLY A 588 10.81 -7.81 -5.47
CA GLY A 588 11.99 -7.10 -4.98
C GLY A 588 12.44 -7.59 -3.60
N ALA A 589 11.51 -7.82 -2.68
CA ALA A 589 11.84 -8.34 -1.35
C ALA A 589 12.35 -9.79 -1.44
N LEU A 590 11.74 -10.64 -2.27
CA LEU A 590 12.24 -12.00 -2.49
C LEU A 590 13.65 -11.99 -3.11
N ALA A 591 13.90 -11.11 -4.08
CA ALA A 591 15.22 -10.93 -4.69
C ALA A 591 16.27 -10.49 -3.67
N VAL A 592 15.91 -9.71 -2.65
CA VAL A 592 16.83 -9.38 -1.54
C VAL A 592 17.22 -10.64 -0.77
N ILE A 593 16.26 -11.52 -0.44
CA ILE A 593 16.56 -12.80 0.23
C ILE A 593 17.51 -13.65 -0.64
N ASP A 594 17.29 -13.67 -1.96
CA ASP A 594 18.11 -14.47 -2.88
C ASP A 594 19.57 -14.04 -2.95
N ARG A 595 19.87 -12.75 -2.70
CA ARG A 595 21.25 -12.25 -2.63
C ARG A 595 22.07 -12.91 -1.51
N PHE A 596 21.42 -13.47 -0.50
CA PHE A 596 22.09 -14.13 0.63
C PHE A 596 22.27 -15.65 0.45
N ALA A 597 21.94 -16.22 -0.71
CA ALA A 597 21.99 -17.68 -0.94
C ALA A 597 23.36 -18.31 -0.65
N SER A 598 24.45 -17.58 -0.85
CA SER A 598 25.82 -18.05 -0.63
C SER A 598 26.40 -17.66 0.74
N VAL A 599 25.61 -17.04 1.62
CA VAL A 599 26.10 -16.49 2.88
C VAL A 599 26.17 -17.57 3.95
N ASP A 600 27.36 -17.74 4.54
CA ASP A 600 27.50 -18.54 5.77
C ASP A 600 27.14 -17.68 6.98
N PHE A 601 25.87 -17.77 7.38
CA PHE A 601 25.36 -17.05 8.53
C PHE A 601 26.02 -17.47 9.87
N PHE A 602 26.83 -18.52 9.95
CA PHE A 602 27.50 -18.89 11.20
C PHE A 602 28.87 -18.23 11.36
N ARG A 603 29.31 -17.39 10.41
CA ARG A 603 30.58 -16.66 10.46
C ARG A 603 30.38 -15.16 10.71
N LEU A 604 31.49 -14.48 11.06
CA LEU A 604 31.52 -13.03 11.24
C LEU A 604 31.68 -12.25 9.92
N GLU A 605 32.15 -12.91 8.87
CA GLU A 605 32.38 -12.28 7.56
C GLU A 605 31.03 -11.93 6.94
N ARG A 606 30.85 -10.64 6.60
CA ARG A 606 29.71 -10.19 5.81
C ARG A 606 30.02 -10.48 4.33
N PRO A 607 29.02 -10.89 3.53
CA PRO A 607 29.15 -10.92 2.07
C PRO A 607 29.47 -9.54 1.48
#